data_AF-A0A2N0QHG7-F1
#
_entry.id   AF-A0A2N0QHG7-F1
#
_cell.length_a   1.000
_cell.length_b   1.000
_cell.length_c   1.000
_cell.angle_alpha   90.00
_cell.angle_beta   90.00
_cell.angle_gamma   90.00
#
_symmetry.space_group_name_H-M   'P 1'
#
loop_
_entity.id
_entity.type
_entity.pdbx_description
1 polymer ?
#
loop_
_entity_poly.entity_id
_entity_poly.type
_entity_poly.pdbx_seq_one_letter_code
_entity_poly.pdbx_strand_id
1 'polypeptide(L)'
;MDNYIVRSLSKEDLKKFNMLLLRLTVSCGWALSWVNNPEAKELFDFLNPFLKLPDRRVLGGDILKQVVADADKAMETALKEDPVG
;
A
#
# COMPACT_ATOMS: atom_id res chain seq x y z
N MET A 1 -6.41 -26.84 -12.26
CA MET A 1 -6.30 -25.68 -11.38
C MET A 1 -6.35 -24.47 -12.26
N ASP A 2 -7.39 -23.67 -12.03
CA ASP A 2 -7.93 -22.67 -12.94
C ASP A 2 -6.92 -21.58 -13.28
N ASN A 3 -6.96 -21.15 -14.55
CA ASN A 3 -6.05 -20.19 -15.16
C ASN A 3 -6.22 -18.78 -14.57
N TYR A 4 -5.84 -18.58 -13.32
CA TYR A 4 -5.53 -17.25 -12.84
C TYR A 4 -4.26 -16.82 -13.57
N ILE A 5 -4.39 -15.96 -14.57
CA ILE A 5 -3.23 -15.27 -15.15
C ILE A 5 -2.70 -14.37 -14.03
N VAL A 6 -1.81 -14.91 -13.22
CA VAL A 6 -1.19 -14.18 -12.13
C VAL A 6 -0.21 -13.20 -12.74
N ARG A 7 -0.61 -11.93 -12.84
CA ARG A 7 0.24 -10.86 -13.37
C ARG A 7 1.28 -10.49 -12.32
N SER A 8 2.56 -10.52 -12.72
CA SER A 8 3.63 -9.92 -11.93
C SER A 8 3.42 -8.40 -11.84
N LEU A 9 3.62 -7.85 -10.64
CA LEU A 9 3.49 -6.41 -10.44
C LEU A 9 4.72 -5.69 -10.99
N SER A 10 4.50 -4.63 -11.75
CA SER A 10 5.57 -3.68 -12.07
C SER A 10 6.02 -2.95 -10.81
N LYS A 11 7.14 -2.22 -10.87
CA LYS A 11 7.60 -1.38 -9.75
C LYS A 11 6.56 -0.32 -9.36
N GLU A 12 5.82 0.21 -10.34
CA GLU A 12 4.76 1.20 -10.13
C GLU A 12 3.52 0.57 -9.49
N ASP A 13 3.13 -0.61 -9.96
CA ASP A 13 2.02 -1.36 -9.37
C ASP A 13 2.33 -1.74 -7.91
N LEU A 14 3.57 -2.11 -7.59
CA LEU A 14 4.00 -2.42 -6.23
C LEU A 14 3.95 -1.18 -5.31
N LYS A 15 4.33 -0.01 -5.81
CA LYS A 15 4.18 1.25 -5.06
C LYS A 15 2.71 1.54 -4.78
N LYS A 16 1.84 1.41 -5.79
CA LYS A 16 0.39 1.59 -5.64
C LYS A 16 -0.20 0.60 -4.64
N PHE A 17 0.23 -0.67 -4.71
CA PHE A 17 -0.18 -1.70 -3.76
C PHE A 17 0.18 -1.32 -2.31
N ASN A 18 1.43 -0.93 -2.05
CA ASN A 18 1.88 -0.53 -0.71
C ASN A 18 1.10 0.67 -0.17
N MET A 19 0.80 1.65 -1.02
CA MET A 19 -0.06 2.79 -0.66
C MET A 19 -1.47 2.34 -0.28
N LEU A 20 -2.09 1.45 -1.07
CA LEU A 20 -3.42 0.93 -0.76
C LEU A 20 -3.44 0.13 0.55
N LEU A 21 -2.41 -0.67 0.79
CA LEU A 21 -2.26 -1.46 2.01
C LEU A 21 -2.16 -0.55 3.26
N LEU A 22 -1.37 0.52 3.17
CA LEU A 22 -1.24 1.49 4.26
C LEU A 22 -2.57 2.22 4.51
N ARG A 23 -3.25 2.67 3.45
CA ARG A 23 -4.57 3.33 3.57
C ARG A 23 -5.61 2.42 4.22
N LEU A 24 -5.67 1.16 3.80
CA LEU A 24 -6.53 0.14 4.42
C LEU A 24 -6.22 -0.03 5.90
N THR A 25 -4.92 -0.13 6.23
CA THR A 25 -4.46 -0.28 7.62
C THR A 25 -4.94 0.88 8.50
N VAL A 26 -4.77 2.12 8.02
CA VAL A 26 -5.19 3.32 8.73
C VAL A 26 -6.71 3.42 8.82
N SER A 27 -7.44 3.19 7.72
CA SER A 27 -8.90 3.32 7.70
C SER A 27 -9.60 2.30 8.60
N CYS A 28 -9.03 1.11 8.75
CA CYS A 28 -9.56 0.06 9.62
C CYS A 28 -9.05 0.16 11.06
N GLY A 29 -8.18 1.12 11.39
CA GLY A 29 -7.59 1.25 12.72
C GLY A 29 -6.72 0.04 13.11
N TRP A 30 -6.16 -0.67 12.14
CA TRP A 30 -5.37 -1.87 12.40
C TRP A 30 -3.97 -1.53 12.88
N ALA A 31 -3.47 -2.32 13.83
CA ALA A 31 -2.07 -2.25 14.21
C ALA A 31 -1.19 -2.68 13.04
N LEU A 32 -0.12 -1.91 12.74
CA LEU A 32 0.79 -2.19 11.61
C LEU A 32 1.37 -3.62 11.60
N SER A 33 1.39 -4.31 12.75
CA SER A 33 1.83 -5.71 12.85
C SER A 33 0.92 -6.71 12.13
N TRP A 34 -0.29 -6.32 11.71
CA TRP A 34 -1.21 -7.23 11.02
C TRP A 34 -0.61 -7.81 9.73
N VAL A 35 0.25 -7.06 9.02
CA VAL A 35 0.92 -7.55 7.80
C VAL A 35 1.92 -8.69 8.08
N ASN A 36 2.33 -8.86 9.34
CA ASN A 36 3.21 -9.94 9.75
C ASN A 36 2.45 -11.18 10.21
N ASN A 37 1.12 -11.09 10.41
CA ASN A 37 0.27 -12.20 10.83
C ASN A 37 0.24 -13.31 9.76
N PRO A 38 0.39 -14.60 10.13
CA PRO A 38 0.41 -15.70 9.18
C PRO A 38 -0.87 -15.84 8.34
N GLU A 39 -2.04 -15.68 8.96
CA GLU A 39 -3.35 -15.80 8.29
C GLU A 39 -3.54 -14.68 7.25
N ALA A 40 -3.08 -13.47 7.55
CA ALA A 40 -3.04 -12.38 6.58
C ALA A 40 -2.12 -12.73 5.39
N LYS A 41 -0.94 -13.28 5.64
CA LYS A 41 -0.01 -13.69 4.56
C LYS A 41 -0.60 -14.79 3.69
N GLU A 42 -1.24 -15.79 4.29
CA GLU A 42 -1.91 -16.88 3.58
C GLU A 42 -3.01 -16.35 2.65
N LEU A 43 -3.85 -15.42 3.13
CA LEU A 43 -4.87 -14.79 2.31
C LEU A 43 -4.27 -14.09 1.09
N PHE A 44 -3.23 -13.28 1.27
CA PHE A 44 -2.61 -12.56 0.16
C PHE A 44 -1.87 -13.49 -0.81
N ASP A 45 -1.24 -14.55 -0.31
CA ASP A 45 -0.62 -15.58 -1.14
C ASP A 45 -1.65 -16.37 -1.96
N PHE A 46 -2.85 -16.62 -1.41
CA PHE A 46 -3.97 -17.20 -2.15
C PHE A 46 -4.48 -16.28 -3.27
N LEU A 47 -4.59 -14.97 -2.98
CA LEU A 47 -5.07 -13.99 -3.96
C LEU A 47 -4.07 -13.77 -5.10
N ASN A 48 -2.79 -13.67 -4.79
CA ASN A 48 -1.71 -13.55 -5.76
C ASN A 48 -0.36 -13.98 -5.13
N PRO A 49 0.23 -15.12 -5.52
CA PRO A 49 1.45 -15.62 -4.91
C PRO A 49 2.70 -14.73 -5.14
N PHE A 50 2.66 -13.83 -6.13
CA PHE A 50 3.73 -12.85 -6.37
C PHE A 50 3.58 -11.57 -5.54
N LEU A 51 2.45 -11.39 -4.86
CA LEU A 51 2.16 -10.23 -4.05
C LEU A 51 2.53 -10.55 -2.59
N LYS A 52 3.70 -10.05 -2.19
CA LYS A 52 4.20 -10.24 -0.82
C LYS A 52 3.92 -9.02 0.04
N LEU A 53 3.33 -9.27 1.21
CA LEU A 53 3.13 -8.22 2.21
C LEU A 53 4.50 -7.69 2.71
N PRO A 54 4.67 -6.37 2.84
CA PRO A 54 5.86 -5.79 3.45
C PRO A 54 5.90 -6.10 4.95
N ASP A 55 7.10 -6.14 5.53
CA ASP A 55 7.24 -6.21 6.99
C ASP A 55 6.68 -4.94 7.63
N ARG A 56 6.11 -5.07 8.84
CA ARG A 56 5.57 -3.94 9.61
C ARG A 56 6.52 -2.75 9.72
N ARG A 57 7.85 -2.98 9.78
CA ARG A 57 8.86 -1.90 9.85
C ARG A 57 8.99 -1.14 8.54
N VAL A 58 8.85 -1.83 7.41
CA VAL A 58 8.86 -1.23 6.09
C VAL A 58 7.56 -0.46 5.86
N LEU A 59 6.42 -1.04 6.28
CA LEU A 59 5.11 -0.39 6.21
C LEU A 59 5.07 0.91 7.02
N GLY A 60 5.49 0.86 8.29
CA GLY A 60 5.54 2.03 9.17
C GLY A 60 6.74 2.95 8.97
N GLY A 61 7.67 2.58 8.09
CA GLY A 61 8.89 3.32 7.79
C GLY A 61 8.83 3.93 6.41
N ASP A 62 9.53 3.29 5.47
CA ASP A 62 9.75 3.82 4.13
C ASP A 62 8.45 4.04 3.36
N ILE A 63 7.50 3.09 3.47
CA ILE A 63 6.20 3.21 2.78
C ILE A 63 5.40 4.38 3.35
N LEU A 64 5.30 4.48 4.69
CA LEU A 64 4.60 5.60 5.33
C LEU A 64 5.18 6.94 4.92
N LYS A 65 6.51 7.10 4.96
CA LYS A 65 7.19 8.33 4.54
C LYS A 65 6.90 8.69 3.10
N GLN A 66 6.94 7.71 2.21
CA GLN A 66 6.66 7.92 0.80
C GLN A 66 5.21 8.38 0.58
N VAL A 67 4.24 7.70 1.21
CA VAL A 67 2.82 8.04 1.06
C VAL A 67 2.50 9.43 1.63
N VAL A 68 3.12 9.82 2.74
CA VAL A 68 2.98 11.17 3.30
C VAL A 68 3.56 12.21 2.33
N ALA A 69 4.76 12.00 1.81
CA ALA A 69 5.36 12.93 0.86
C ALA A 69 4.55 13.07 -0.44
N ASP A 70 3.99 11.97 -0.95
CA ASP A 70 3.12 11.99 -2.12
C ASP A 70 1.80 12.74 -1.82
N ALA A 71 1.25 12.59 -0.61
CA ALA A 71 0.06 13.31 -0.16
C ALA A 71 0.31 14.81 0.02
N ASP A 72 1.42 15.19 0.66
CA ASP A 72 1.83 16.59 0.83
C ASP A 72 1.99 17.27 -0.53
N LYS A 73 2.66 16.60 -1.47
CA LYS A 73 2.82 17.11 -2.84
C LYS A 73 1.48 17.30 -3.55
N ALA A 74 0.55 16.35 -3.38
CA ALA A 74 -0.79 16.46 -3.96
C ALA A 74 -1.59 17.63 -3.35
N MET A 75 -1.48 17.83 -2.03
CA MET A 75 -2.09 18.96 -1.34
C MET A 75 -1.51 20.30 -1.83
N GLU A 76 -0.19 20.42 -1.94
CA GLU A 76 0.48 21.63 -2.46
C GLU A 76 0.07 21.96 -3.89
N THR A 77 -0.09 20.94 -4.76
CA THR A 77 -0.61 21.14 -6.11
C THR A 77 -2.05 21.64 -6.08
N ALA A 78 -2.91 21.02 -5.27
CA ALA A 78 -4.31 21.44 -5.15
C ALA A 78 -4.44 22.88 -4.65
N LEU A 79 -3.61 23.30 -3.68
CA LEU A 79 -3.59 24.67 -3.16
C LEU A 79 -3.16 25.71 -4.21
N LYS A 80 -2.20 25.38 -5.08
CA LYS A 80 -1.76 26.29 -6.17
C LYS A 80 -2.79 26.44 -7.28
N GLU A 81 -3.60 25.42 -7.47
CA GLU A 81 -4.66 25.40 -8.48
C GLU A 81 -5.97 26.01 -7.96
N ASP A 82 -6.07 26.27 -6.65
CA ASP A 82 -7.24 26.92 -6.05
C ASP A 82 -7.30 28.40 -6.48
N PRO A 83 -8.33 28.80 -7.26
CA PRO A 83 -8.46 30.17 -7.74
C PRO A 83 -8.86 31.17 -6.63
N VAL A 84 -9.20 30.70 -5.42
CA VAL A 84 -9.60 31.54 -4.28
C VAL A 84 -8.58 31.37 -3.14
N GLY A 85 -7.44 32.03 -3.25
CA GLY A 85 -6.52 32.23 -2.12
C GLY A 85 -7.06 33.22 -1.09
#